data_AF-A0A3E4S5X8-F1
#
_entry.id   AF-A0A3E4S5X8-F1
#
_cell.length_a   1.000
_cell.length_b   1.000
_cell.length_c   1.000
_cell.angle_alpha   90.00
_cell.angle_beta   90.00
_cell.angle_gamma   90.00
#
_symmetry.space_group_name_H-M   'P 1'
#
loop_
_entity.id
_entity.type
_entity.pdbx_description
1 polymer ?
#
loop_
_entity_poly.entity_id
_entity_poly.type
_entity_poly.pdbx_seq_one_letter_code
_entity_poly.pdbx_strand_id
1 'polypeptide(L)'
;MESVAKQTGLPVDIVRQINEPIAKRLAEQDAVDAAERSMRKAEAKIMREQYPCPLCSTGHAEPHDCDTFLPLGFIHGGERDGQMDGFWCHPYFCSCSNQRCIACNIFPSKSREEAVERFCAGDFAHEDDFIELGTGKRYHYSQYGIEQQILRYLAQWNASQVKQLGFDPKLVDTLAMQRTLDRMGDKYAGVFDTTLLCPNCGMKGEYRKAISPITHTKTWWRVGCPYCKTRTRYSFPSQKEASEAFETGKLEKKPTILQEGKR
;
A
#
# COMPACT_ATOMS: atom_id res chain seq x y z
N MET A 1 -0.83 -50.48 -7.90
CA MET A 1 -0.69 -51.12 -9.22
C MET A 1 -2.01 -51.68 -9.72
N GLU A 2 -2.75 -52.46 -8.91
CA GLU A 2 -4.07 -53.01 -9.30
C GLU A 2 -5.11 -51.94 -9.67
N SER A 3 -5.14 -50.81 -8.93
CA SER A 3 -6.01 -49.67 -9.27
C SER A 3 -5.68 -49.03 -10.62
N VAL A 4 -4.39 -48.96 -10.97
CA VAL A 4 -3.91 -48.34 -12.23
C VAL A 4 -4.15 -49.31 -13.40
N ALA A 5 -3.94 -50.61 -13.19
CA ALA A 5 -4.31 -51.66 -14.13
C ALA A 5 -5.82 -51.66 -14.43
N LYS A 6 -6.66 -51.51 -13.40
CA LYS A 6 -8.12 -51.41 -13.57
C LYS A 6 -8.56 -50.17 -14.35
N GLN A 7 -7.85 -49.04 -14.21
CA GLN A 7 -8.15 -47.80 -14.93
C GLN A 7 -7.64 -47.80 -16.36
N THR A 8 -6.52 -48.47 -16.63
CA THR A 8 -5.88 -48.50 -17.95
C THR A 8 -6.31 -49.70 -18.80
N GLY A 9 -6.96 -50.69 -18.20
CA GLY A 9 -7.34 -51.95 -18.87
C GLY A 9 -6.16 -52.88 -19.15
N LEU A 10 -4.95 -52.54 -18.70
CA LEU A 10 -3.74 -53.33 -18.92
C LEU A 10 -3.53 -54.38 -17.81
N PRO A 11 -2.97 -55.56 -18.13
CA PRO A 11 -2.55 -56.53 -17.12
C PRO A 11 -1.56 -55.93 -16.10
N VAL A 12 -1.67 -56.36 -14.82
CA VAL A 12 -0.91 -55.79 -13.69
C VAL A 12 0.61 -55.92 -13.88
N ASP A 13 1.05 -57.01 -14.49
CA ASP A 13 2.44 -57.29 -14.84
C ASP A 13 3.00 -56.33 -15.89
N ILE A 14 2.22 -55.99 -16.93
CA ILE A 14 2.59 -55.00 -17.94
C ILE A 14 2.67 -53.60 -17.33
N VAL A 15 1.69 -53.22 -16.49
CA VAL A 15 1.72 -51.93 -15.78
C VAL A 15 2.95 -51.85 -14.86
N ARG A 16 3.34 -52.96 -14.21
CA ARG A 16 4.56 -53.02 -13.40
C ARG A 16 5.82 -52.83 -14.24
N GLN A 17 5.95 -53.53 -15.36
CA GLN A 17 7.10 -53.38 -16.27
C GLN A 17 7.25 -51.97 -16.83
N ILE A 18 6.14 -51.28 -17.09
CA ILE A 18 6.15 -49.88 -17.56
C ILE A 18 6.51 -48.92 -16.40
N ASN A 19 5.99 -49.17 -15.20
CA ASN A 19 6.18 -48.26 -14.07
C ASN A 19 7.57 -48.34 -13.45
N GLU A 20 8.22 -49.50 -13.43
CA GLU A 20 9.57 -49.68 -12.87
C GLU A 20 10.62 -48.71 -13.44
N PRO A 21 10.81 -48.57 -14.77
CA PRO A 21 11.77 -47.61 -15.32
C PRO A 21 11.36 -46.15 -15.10
N ILE A 22 10.06 -45.85 -15.04
CA ILE A 22 9.55 -44.49 -14.76
C ILE A 22 9.84 -44.12 -13.31
N ALA A 23 9.53 -45.00 -12.37
CA ALA A 23 9.79 -44.79 -10.94
C ALA A 23 11.29 -44.63 -10.68
N LYS A 24 12.14 -45.42 -11.36
CA LYS A 24 13.60 -45.26 -11.28
C LYS A 24 14.05 -43.88 -11.77
N ARG A 25 13.59 -43.43 -12.93
CA ARG A 25 13.93 -42.11 -13.49
C ARG A 25 13.44 -40.96 -12.59
N LEU A 26 12.24 -41.07 -12.04
CA LEU A 26 11.70 -40.07 -11.10
C LEU A 26 12.54 -40.01 -9.82
N ALA A 27 12.94 -41.16 -9.26
CA ALA A 27 13.81 -41.20 -8.10
C ALA A 27 15.20 -40.58 -8.37
N GLU A 28 15.75 -40.81 -9.56
CA GLU A 28 17.01 -40.17 -10.00
C GLU A 28 16.84 -38.65 -10.14
N GLN A 29 15.75 -38.17 -10.75
CA GLN A 29 15.45 -36.74 -10.85
C GLN A 29 15.23 -36.10 -9.47
N ASP A 30 14.49 -36.76 -8.59
CA ASP A 30 14.25 -36.29 -7.21
C ASP A 30 15.56 -36.14 -6.44
N ALA A 31 16.52 -37.04 -6.67
CA ALA A 31 17.85 -36.96 -6.09
C ALA A 31 18.65 -35.77 -6.63
N VAL A 32 18.61 -35.52 -7.95
CA VAL A 32 19.22 -34.34 -8.58
C VAL A 32 18.59 -33.05 -8.03
N ASP A 33 17.26 -32.96 -8.01
CA ASP A 33 16.54 -31.79 -7.50
C ASP A 33 16.81 -31.56 -6.01
N ALA A 34 16.98 -32.62 -5.23
CA ALA A 34 17.38 -32.52 -3.82
C ALA A 34 18.80 -31.94 -3.68
N ALA A 35 19.74 -32.40 -4.50
CA ALA A 35 21.10 -31.88 -4.54
C ALA A 35 21.13 -30.41 -4.96
N GLU A 36 20.42 -30.03 -6.03
CA GLU A 36 20.31 -28.63 -6.47
C GLU A 36 19.71 -27.73 -5.38
N ARG A 37 18.63 -28.18 -4.72
CA ARG A 37 18.04 -27.43 -3.60
C ARG A 37 19.02 -27.27 -2.45
N SER A 38 19.85 -28.27 -2.18
CA SER A 38 20.89 -28.19 -1.15
C SER A 38 21.97 -27.17 -1.54
N MET A 39 22.42 -27.20 -2.79
CA MET A 39 23.39 -26.23 -3.31
C MET A 39 22.86 -24.80 -3.24
N ARG A 40 21.65 -24.54 -3.77
CA ARG A 40 21.03 -23.20 -3.72
C ARG A 40 20.87 -22.68 -2.29
N LYS A 41 20.57 -23.57 -1.33
CA LYS A 41 20.51 -23.20 0.10
C LYS A 41 21.88 -22.82 0.66
N ALA A 42 22.93 -23.54 0.26
CA ALA A 42 24.30 -23.24 0.67
C ALA A 42 24.78 -21.91 0.06
N GLU A 43 24.54 -21.70 -1.24
CA GLU A 43 24.83 -20.44 -1.93
C GLU A 43 24.10 -19.26 -1.29
N ALA A 44 22.79 -19.38 -1.06
CA ALA A 44 22.01 -18.35 -0.39
C ALA A 44 22.45 -18.11 1.07
N LYS A 45 23.08 -19.09 1.73
CA LYS A 45 23.69 -18.90 3.05
C LYS A 45 24.97 -18.08 2.92
N ILE A 46 25.87 -18.44 2.01
CA ILE A 46 27.11 -17.71 1.73
C ILE A 46 26.80 -16.26 1.35
N MET A 47 25.84 -16.03 0.45
CA MET A 47 25.46 -14.69 0.02
C MET A 47 24.88 -13.85 1.17
N ARG A 48 24.14 -14.44 2.11
CA ARG A 48 23.66 -13.75 3.32
C ARG A 48 24.77 -13.39 4.29
N GLU A 49 25.83 -14.19 4.34
CA GLU A 49 26.99 -13.91 5.18
C GLU A 49 27.88 -12.82 4.55
N GLN A 50 28.04 -12.84 3.22
CA GLN A 50 28.88 -11.87 2.51
C GLN A 50 28.19 -10.53 2.26
N TYR A 51 26.90 -10.56 1.88
CA TYR A 51 26.14 -9.37 1.47
C TYR A 51 24.77 -9.33 2.16
N PRO A 52 24.73 -9.21 3.50
CA PRO A 52 23.49 -9.25 4.26
C PRO A 52 22.56 -8.10 3.88
N CYS A 53 21.24 -8.35 3.94
CA CYS A 53 20.26 -7.28 3.92
C CYS A 53 20.23 -6.56 5.28
N PRO A 54 20.35 -5.21 5.33
CA PRO A 54 20.35 -4.49 6.60
C PRO A 54 18.94 -4.33 7.20
N LEU A 55 17.87 -4.54 6.42
CA LEU A 55 16.48 -4.45 6.91
C LEU A 55 15.85 -5.78 7.29
N CYS A 56 16.36 -6.92 6.79
CA CYS A 56 15.80 -8.24 7.13
C CYS A 56 16.88 -9.31 7.31
N SER A 57 16.61 -10.28 8.16
CA SER A 57 17.57 -11.37 8.47
C SER A 57 17.56 -12.52 7.46
N THR A 58 16.65 -12.50 6.48
CA THR A 58 16.39 -13.65 5.60
C THR A 58 16.87 -13.45 4.17
N GLY A 59 17.19 -12.23 3.76
CA GLY A 59 17.63 -11.92 2.40
C GLY A 59 19.06 -11.39 2.35
N HIS A 60 19.58 -11.27 1.13
CA HIS A 60 20.88 -10.73 0.81
C HIS A 60 20.79 -9.73 -0.35
N ALA A 61 21.89 -9.04 -0.61
CA ALA A 61 22.03 -8.11 -1.74
C ALA A 61 22.00 -8.90 -3.07
N GLU A 62 21.02 -8.63 -3.92
CA GLU A 62 20.91 -9.19 -5.27
C GLU A 62 21.07 -8.04 -6.29
N PRO A 63 22.24 -7.93 -6.94
CA PRO A 63 22.49 -6.90 -7.93
C PRO A 63 21.78 -7.20 -9.25
N HIS A 64 21.21 -6.17 -9.86
CA HIS A 64 20.58 -6.22 -11.18
C HIS A 64 21.55 -5.69 -12.24
N ASP A 65 21.70 -6.48 -13.30
CA ASP A 65 22.56 -6.21 -14.45
C ASP A 65 21.72 -6.30 -15.73
N CYS A 66 20.77 -5.38 -15.87
CA CYS A 66 19.82 -5.40 -16.99
C CYS A 66 19.39 -4.00 -17.41
N ASP A 67 19.11 -3.88 -18.71
CA ASP A 67 18.55 -2.64 -19.27
C ASP A 67 17.21 -2.35 -18.60
N THR A 68 17.12 -1.18 -17.97
CA THR A 68 15.95 -0.74 -17.23
C THR A 68 15.46 0.58 -17.79
N PHE A 69 14.14 0.66 -18.00
CA PHE A 69 13.48 1.91 -18.31
C PHE A 69 13.35 2.73 -17.03
N LEU A 70 13.98 3.91 -17.02
CA LEU A 70 13.91 4.87 -15.94
C LEU A 70 12.80 5.88 -16.26
N PRO A 71 11.62 5.79 -15.61
CA PRO A 71 10.39 6.32 -16.19
C PRO A 71 10.27 7.84 -16.13
N LEU A 72 10.72 8.48 -15.05
CA LEU A 72 10.52 9.92 -14.82
C LEU A 72 11.55 10.47 -13.84
N GLY A 73 11.84 11.77 -13.95
CA GLY A 73 12.48 12.54 -12.88
C GLY A 73 14.00 12.64 -12.94
N PHE A 74 14.60 12.32 -14.08
CA PHE A 74 16.03 12.53 -14.33
C PHE A 74 16.23 13.77 -15.18
N ILE A 75 17.28 14.53 -14.90
CA ILE A 75 17.62 15.74 -15.64
C ILE A 75 19.03 15.60 -16.19
N HIS A 76 19.17 15.90 -17.48
CA HIS A 76 20.45 16.06 -18.15
C HIS A 76 20.73 17.56 -18.41
N GLY A 77 22.01 17.95 -18.46
CA GLY A 77 22.47 19.33 -18.35
C GLY A 77 21.64 20.41 -19.10
N GLY A 78 21.26 21.47 -18.36
CA GLY A 78 20.60 22.66 -18.91
C GLY A 78 19.08 22.54 -19.15
N GLU A 79 18.50 21.36 -18.92
CA GLU A 79 17.06 21.14 -19.08
C GLU A 79 16.30 21.67 -17.86
N ARG A 80 15.15 22.31 -18.09
CA ARG A 80 14.29 22.80 -17.01
C ARG A 80 13.66 21.62 -16.29
N ASP A 81 13.61 21.71 -14.96
CA ASP A 81 12.97 20.75 -14.07
C ASP A 81 11.70 20.14 -14.69
N GLY A 82 11.71 18.82 -14.90
CA GLY A 82 10.48 18.02 -14.99
C GLY A 82 9.96 17.59 -16.36
N GLN A 83 10.72 17.65 -17.46
CA GLN A 83 10.24 17.17 -18.78
C GLN A 83 11.21 16.28 -19.57
N MET A 84 12.05 15.48 -18.91
CA MET A 84 12.62 14.33 -19.60
C MET A 84 11.60 13.20 -19.63
N ASP A 85 11.24 12.76 -20.84
CA ASP A 85 10.63 11.45 -21.04
C ASP A 85 11.58 10.38 -20.50
N GLY A 86 11.02 9.32 -19.91
CA GLY A 86 11.82 8.22 -19.42
C GLY A 86 12.72 7.63 -20.51
N PHE A 87 13.86 7.09 -20.11
CA PHE A 87 14.84 6.54 -21.04
C PHE A 87 15.29 5.16 -20.61
N TRP A 88 15.70 4.36 -21.60
CA TRP A 88 16.37 3.09 -21.36
C TRP A 88 17.83 3.34 -21.07
N CYS A 89 18.34 2.69 -20.04
CA CYS A 89 19.77 2.67 -19.73
C CYS A 89 20.13 1.36 -19.05
N HIS A 90 21.43 1.18 -18.81
CA HIS A 90 21.97 0.05 -18.06
C HIS A 90 22.47 0.49 -16.67
N PRO A 91 21.56 0.69 -15.70
CA PRO A 91 21.91 1.12 -14.35
C PRO A 91 22.27 -0.06 -13.45
N TYR A 92 23.17 0.17 -12.50
CA TYR A 92 23.42 -0.80 -11.43
C TYR A 92 22.52 -0.52 -10.23
N PHE A 93 21.65 -1.47 -9.93
CA PHE A 93 20.83 -1.46 -8.72
C PHE A 93 21.06 -2.71 -7.91
N CYS A 94 20.67 -2.67 -6.65
CA CYS A 94 20.62 -3.84 -5.80
C CYS A 94 19.29 -3.89 -5.06
N SER A 95 18.69 -5.07 -4.96
CA SER A 95 17.50 -5.29 -4.13
C SER A 95 17.70 -6.48 -3.21
N CYS A 96 16.87 -6.58 -2.19
CA CYS A 96 16.88 -7.76 -1.35
C CYS A 96 16.38 -8.99 -2.14
N SER A 97 17.10 -10.10 -2.02
CA SER A 97 16.69 -11.41 -2.56
C SER A 97 15.36 -11.91 -1.97
N ASN A 98 14.91 -11.34 -0.84
CA ASN A 98 13.60 -11.57 -0.27
C ASN A 98 12.60 -10.56 -0.87
N GLN A 99 11.74 -11.03 -1.78
CA GLN A 99 10.72 -10.21 -2.45
C GLN A 99 9.69 -9.56 -1.51
N ARG A 100 9.63 -9.98 -0.22
CA ARG A 100 8.78 -9.35 0.80
C ARG A 100 9.51 -8.26 1.60
N CYS A 101 10.79 -8.03 1.32
CA CYS A 101 11.57 -6.96 1.92
C CYS A 101 11.55 -5.74 1.00
N ILE A 102 11.42 -4.57 1.59
CA ILE A 102 11.43 -3.30 0.85
C ILE A 102 12.85 -2.87 0.45
N ALA A 103 13.90 -3.39 1.10
CA ALA A 103 15.27 -2.97 0.88
C ALA A 103 15.67 -3.07 -0.59
N CYS A 104 16.01 -1.93 -1.17
CA CYS A 104 16.59 -1.81 -2.50
C CYS A 104 17.19 -0.42 -2.68
N ASN A 105 18.21 -0.31 -3.53
CA ASN A 105 18.74 0.98 -3.95
C ASN A 105 17.66 1.71 -4.75
N ILE A 106 17.35 2.93 -4.33
CA ILE A 106 16.38 3.79 -5.00
C ILE A 106 16.98 4.38 -6.26
N PHE A 107 18.26 4.73 -6.17
CA PHE A 107 19.00 5.43 -7.20
C PHE A 107 20.10 4.54 -7.78
N PRO A 108 20.35 4.66 -9.10
CA PRO A 108 21.33 3.84 -9.80
C PRO A 108 22.74 4.21 -9.35
N SER A 109 23.60 3.19 -9.24
CA SER A 109 25.03 3.34 -8.93
C SER A 109 25.86 3.29 -10.21
N LYS A 110 27.13 3.72 -10.13
CA LYS A 110 28.06 3.75 -11.28
C LYS A 110 28.66 2.38 -11.56
N SER A 111 28.71 1.51 -10.55
CA SER A 111 29.13 0.11 -10.71
C SER A 111 28.28 -0.85 -9.88
N ARG A 112 28.39 -2.13 -10.21
CA ARG A 112 27.77 -3.22 -9.46
C ARG A 112 28.27 -3.30 -8.02
N GLU A 113 29.59 -3.12 -7.83
CA GLU A 113 30.23 -3.15 -6.51
C GLU A 113 29.70 -2.03 -5.63
N GLU A 114 29.62 -0.81 -6.17
CA GLU A 114 29.05 0.34 -5.47
C GLU A 114 27.58 0.10 -5.09
N ALA A 115 26.78 -0.48 -5.99
CA ALA A 115 25.39 -0.80 -5.69
C ALA A 115 25.26 -1.78 -4.52
N VAL A 116 26.10 -2.81 -4.47
CA VAL A 116 26.11 -3.81 -3.39
C VAL A 116 26.60 -3.20 -2.08
N GLU A 117 27.66 -2.39 -2.11
CA GLU A 117 28.20 -1.72 -0.93
C GLU A 117 27.17 -0.78 -0.28
N ARG A 118 26.53 0.09 -1.09
CA ARG A 118 25.46 0.98 -0.63
C ARG A 118 24.28 0.23 -0.04
N PHE A 119 23.85 -0.85 -0.71
CA PHE A 119 22.78 -1.71 -0.23
C PHE A 119 23.10 -2.31 1.14
N CYS A 120 24.30 -2.88 1.31
CA CYS A 120 24.72 -3.52 2.56
C CYS A 120 24.88 -2.49 3.69
N ALA A 121 25.26 -1.25 3.36
CA ALA A 121 25.32 -0.14 4.30
C ALA A 121 23.94 0.38 4.73
N GLY A 122 22.86 0.00 4.03
CA GLY A 122 21.52 0.55 4.24
C GLY A 122 21.33 1.95 3.66
N ASP A 123 22.25 2.37 2.78
CA ASP A 123 22.25 3.67 2.13
C ASP A 123 21.47 3.61 0.81
N PHE A 124 20.17 3.38 0.94
CA PHE A 124 19.31 3.08 -0.20
C PHE A 124 18.95 4.32 -1.04
N ALA A 125 18.77 5.46 -0.39
CA ALA A 125 18.38 6.72 -1.01
C ALA A 125 19.56 7.66 -1.25
N HIS A 126 20.75 7.12 -1.49
CA HIS A 126 21.94 7.93 -1.80
C HIS A 126 21.75 8.72 -3.09
N GLU A 127 21.48 10.03 -2.95
CA GLU A 127 21.24 10.96 -4.05
C GLU A 127 22.56 11.41 -4.66
N ASP A 128 22.97 10.74 -5.74
CA ASP A 128 24.15 11.09 -6.53
C ASP A 128 23.83 11.21 -8.02
N ASP A 129 24.67 11.98 -8.71
CA ASP A 129 24.73 11.94 -10.16
C ASP A 129 25.13 10.53 -10.62
N PHE A 130 24.35 9.98 -11.55
CA PHE A 130 24.72 8.75 -12.23
C PHE A 130 25.18 9.05 -13.66
N ILE A 131 26.11 8.23 -14.15
CA ILE A 131 26.63 8.33 -15.52
C ILE A 131 26.16 7.10 -16.27
N GLU A 132 25.43 7.31 -17.35
CA GLU A 132 24.90 6.23 -18.18
C GLU A 132 26.02 5.62 -19.02
N LEU A 133 26.19 4.30 -18.95
CA LEU A 133 27.33 3.61 -19.56
C LEU A 133 27.36 3.73 -21.09
N GLY A 134 26.21 3.74 -21.75
CA GLY A 134 26.12 3.75 -23.21
C GLY A 134 26.47 5.11 -23.81
N THR A 135 25.92 6.20 -23.27
CA THR A 135 26.13 7.55 -23.82
C THR A 135 27.15 8.40 -23.07
N GLY A 136 27.57 7.99 -21.87
CA GLY A 136 28.43 8.79 -20.99
C GLY A 136 27.73 10.03 -20.41
N LYS A 137 26.42 10.17 -20.61
CA LYS A 137 25.64 11.30 -20.09
C LYS A 137 25.47 11.17 -18.59
N ARG A 138 25.61 12.31 -17.93
CA ARG A 138 25.36 12.46 -16.50
C ARG A 138 23.93 12.91 -16.26
N TYR A 139 23.28 12.26 -15.30
CA TYR A 139 21.92 12.56 -14.89
C TYR A 139 21.86 12.76 -13.38
N HIS A 140 21.02 13.71 -12.96
CA HIS A 140 20.65 13.90 -11.56
C HIS A 140 19.14 13.71 -11.39
N TYR A 141 18.71 13.34 -10.18
CA TYR A 141 17.29 13.26 -9.87
C TYR A 141 16.72 14.63 -9.55
N SER A 142 15.57 14.93 -10.12
CA SER A 142 14.75 16.07 -9.74
C SER A 142 13.96 15.77 -8.47
N GLN A 143 13.56 16.81 -7.76
CA GLN A 143 12.67 16.68 -6.60
C GLN A 143 11.36 15.96 -6.99
N TYR A 144 10.80 16.29 -8.15
CA TYR A 144 9.64 15.59 -8.70
C TYR A 144 9.90 14.08 -8.89
N GLY A 145 11.08 13.71 -9.38
CA GLY A 145 11.49 12.31 -9.53
C GLY A 145 11.49 11.54 -8.21
N ILE A 146 12.02 12.16 -7.16
CA ILE A 146 12.04 11.60 -5.80
C ILE A 146 10.61 11.39 -5.30
N GLU A 147 9.73 12.40 -5.44
CA GLU A 147 8.32 12.29 -5.04
C GLU A 147 7.59 11.16 -5.77
N GLN A 148 7.81 11.00 -7.08
CA GLN A 148 7.22 9.90 -7.85
C GLN A 148 7.72 8.52 -7.39
N GLN A 149 9.00 8.37 -7.05
CA GLN A 149 9.51 7.11 -6.49
C GLN A 149 8.87 6.80 -5.14
N ILE A 150 8.76 7.79 -4.24
CA ILE A 150 8.09 7.61 -2.95
C ILE A 150 6.64 7.16 -3.15
N LEU A 151 5.89 7.81 -4.06
CA LEU A 151 4.51 7.42 -4.40
C LEU A 151 4.40 6.00 -4.96
N ARG A 152 5.38 5.56 -5.76
CA ARG A 152 5.47 4.19 -6.27
C ARG A 152 5.65 3.19 -5.12
N TYR A 153 6.57 3.43 -4.19
CA TYR A 153 6.75 2.55 -3.03
C TYR A 153 5.54 2.55 -2.10
N LEU A 154 4.93 3.71 -1.84
CA LEU A 154 3.69 3.83 -1.07
C LEU A 154 2.49 3.10 -1.71
N ALA A 155 2.62 2.61 -2.96
CA ALA A 155 1.58 1.81 -3.60
C ALA A 155 1.54 0.38 -3.06
N GLN A 156 2.68 -0.11 -2.59
CA GLN A 156 2.87 -1.50 -2.20
C GLN A 156 3.24 -1.62 -0.71
N TRP A 157 3.82 -0.58 -0.14
CA TRP A 157 4.37 -0.57 1.22
C TRP A 157 3.74 0.53 2.07
N ASN A 158 3.76 0.35 3.39
CA ASN A 158 3.29 1.38 4.32
C ASN A 158 4.35 2.49 4.52
N ALA A 159 3.92 3.66 5.00
CA ALA A 159 4.80 4.82 5.17
C ALA A 159 6.01 4.53 6.08
N SER A 160 5.83 3.75 7.15
CA SER A 160 6.92 3.38 8.06
C SER A 160 7.99 2.56 7.35
N GLN A 161 7.62 1.62 6.48
CA GLN A 161 8.55 0.85 5.67
C GLN A 161 9.26 1.72 4.63
N VAL A 162 8.53 2.63 3.96
CA VAL A 162 9.14 3.53 2.97
C VAL A 162 10.18 4.45 3.62
N LYS A 163 9.95 4.92 4.85
CA LYS A 163 10.95 5.71 5.60
C LYS A 163 12.25 4.94 5.89
N GLN A 164 12.20 3.61 6.00
CA GLN A 164 13.40 2.80 6.21
C GLN A 164 14.33 2.79 5.00
N LEU A 165 13.86 3.25 3.83
CA LEU A 165 14.68 3.43 2.64
C LEU A 165 15.53 4.71 2.69
N GLY A 166 15.44 5.53 3.75
CA GLY A 166 16.27 6.72 3.91
C GLY A 166 15.70 8.00 3.27
N PHE A 167 14.49 7.97 2.71
CA PHE A 167 13.79 9.19 2.28
C PHE A 167 13.48 10.13 3.44
N ASP A 168 13.30 11.43 3.16
CA ASP A 168 12.83 12.40 4.16
C ASP A 168 11.49 11.95 4.79
N PRO A 169 11.46 11.69 6.11
CA PRO A 169 10.25 11.24 6.79
C PRO A 169 9.06 12.18 6.63
N LYS A 170 9.28 13.49 6.57
CA LYS A 170 8.20 14.48 6.44
C LYS A 170 7.58 14.44 5.06
N LEU A 171 8.40 14.34 4.02
CA LEU A 171 7.92 14.18 2.65
C LEU A 171 7.12 12.88 2.49
N VAL A 172 7.61 11.76 3.02
CA VAL A 172 6.89 10.47 2.96
C VAL A 172 5.51 10.56 3.63
N ASP A 173 5.41 11.17 4.82
CA ASP A 173 4.13 11.35 5.51
C ASP A 173 3.16 12.24 4.72
N THR A 174 3.69 13.31 4.13
CA THR A 174 2.91 14.24 3.31
C THR A 174 2.31 13.54 2.09
N LEU A 175 3.13 12.81 1.33
CA LEU A 175 2.70 12.07 0.15
C LEU A 175 1.75 10.91 0.51
N ALA A 176 1.98 10.22 1.62
CA ALA A 176 1.07 9.18 2.12
C ALA A 176 -0.30 9.74 2.50
N MET A 177 -0.33 10.94 3.11
CA MET A 177 -1.57 11.64 3.45
C MET A 177 -2.30 12.11 2.19
N GLN A 178 -1.61 12.77 1.26
CA GLN A 178 -2.17 13.19 -0.03
C GLN A 178 -2.83 12.02 -0.76
N ARG A 179 -2.14 10.88 -0.86
CA ARG A 179 -2.69 9.67 -1.48
C ARG A 179 -3.93 9.14 -0.76
N THR A 180 -3.93 9.19 0.57
CA THR A 180 -5.09 8.83 1.39
C THR A 180 -6.29 9.71 1.04
N LEU A 181 -6.08 11.03 0.98
CA LEU A 181 -7.10 12.01 0.60
C LEU A 181 -7.60 11.78 -0.83
N ASP A 182 -6.71 11.55 -1.80
CA ASP A 182 -7.06 11.27 -3.19
C ASP A 182 -7.91 9.99 -3.34
N ARG A 183 -7.53 8.91 -2.63
CA ARG A 183 -8.29 7.65 -2.62
C ARG A 183 -9.70 7.82 -2.04
N MET A 184 -9.85 8.74 -1.09
CA MET A 184 -11.14 9.05 -0.49
C MET A 184 -12.02 9.90 -1.44
N GLY A 185 -11.42 10.62 -2.40
CA GLY A 185 -12.07 11.34 -3.49
C GLY A 185 -13.00 12.49 -3.04
N ASP A 186 -13.89 12.93 -3.94
CA ASP A 186 -14.92 13.98 -3.74
C ASP A 186 -15.93 13.70 -2.60
N LYS A 187 -15.79 12.59 -1.87
CA LYS A 187 -16.66 12.25 -0.72
C LYS A 187 -16.52 13.22 0.45
N TYR A 188 -15.57 14.16 0.38
CA TYR A 188 -15.30 15.16 1.42
C TYR A 188 -16.15 16.42 1.40
N ALA A 189 -16.96 16.70 0.38
CA ALA A 189 -17.95 17.78 0.49
C ALA A 189 -18.91 17.54 1.68
N GLY A 190 -19.12 16.28 2.09
CA GLY A 190 -19.96 15.90 3.23
C GLY A 190 -19.22 15.52 4.52
N VAL A 191 -17.89 15.34 4.52
CA VAL A 191 -17.11 14.94 5.71
C VAL A 191 -16.58 16.16 6.48
N PHE A 192 -16.41 17.30 5.80
CA PHE A 192 -16.21 18.61 6.44
C PHE A 192 -17.52 19.37 6.69
N ASP A 193 -18.66 18.79 6.33
CA ASP A 193 -19.98 19.31 6.71
C ASP A 193 -20.19 19.07 8.22
N THR A 194 -19.79 20.06 9.02
CA THR A 194 -19.97 20.07 10.47
C THR A 194 -21.43 20.28 10.89
N THR A 195 -22.37 20.39 9.94
CA THR A 195 -23.78 20.46 10.29
C THR A 195 -24.28 19.10 10.78
N LEU A 196 -25.03 19.13 11.87
CA LEU A 196 -25.74 18.00 12.44
C LEU A 196 -24.86 16.87 12.99
N LEU A 197 -23.69 17.19 13.54
CA LEU A 197 -22.83 16.19 14.18
C LEU A 197 -23.49 15.59 15.42
N CYS A 198 -23.39 14.26 15.56
CA CYS A 198 -23.91 13.57 16.72
C CYS A 198 -23.06 13.90 17.96
N PRO A 199 -23.68 14.40 19.06
CA PRO A 199 -22.95 14.76 20.28
C PRO A 199 -22.32 13.55 20.99
N ASN A 200 -22.74 12.33 20.65
CA ASN A 200 -22.25 11.10 21.29
C ASN A 200 -21.10 10.44 20.53
N CYS A 201 -21.16 10.37 19.20
CA CYS A 201 -20.19 9.59 18.42
C CYS A 201 -19.54 10.37 17.26
N GLY A 202 -19.80 11.67 17.12
CA GLY A 202 -19.19 12.52 16.09
C GLY A 202 -19.64 12.25 14.65
N MET A 203 -20.47 11.23 14.41
CA MET A 203 -21.01 10.92 13.08
C MET A 203 -22.18 11.83 12.72
N LYS A 204 -22.38 12.09 11.43
CA LYS A 204 -23.48 12.91 10.92
C LYS A 204 -24.85 12.33 11.29
N GLY A 205 -25.72 13.19 11.83
CA GLY A 205 -27.12 12.90 12.12
C GLY A 205 -28.02 13.03 10.90
N GLU A 206 -29.28 12.63 11.03
CA GLU A 206 -30.30 12.70 9.98
C GLU A 206 -31.57 13.35 10.49
N TYR A 207 -32.16 14.23 9.67
CA TYR A 207 -33.51 14.74 9.90
C TYR A 207 -34.57 13.69 9.57
N ARG A 208 -35.60 13.62 10.41
CA ARG A 208 -36.77 12.74 10.23
C ARG A 208 -38.05 13.53 10.46
N LYS A 209 -39.00 13.43 9.52
CA LYS A 209 -40.34 13.98 9.71
C LYS A 209 -41.05 13.24 10.86
N ALA A 210 -41.64 13.99 11.77
CA ALA A 210 -42.31 13.54 12.97
C ALA A 210 -43.71 14.15 13.10
N ILE A 211 -44.54 13.51 13.93
CA ILE A 211 -45.90 13.97 14.19
C ILE A 211 -45.86 15.19 15.11
N SER A 212 -46.62 16.21 14.74
CA SER A 212 -46.93 17.37 15.57
C SER A 212 -47.84 16.94 16.71
N PRO A 213 -47.49 17.19 17.98
CA PRO A 213 -48.36 16.88 19.11
C PRO A 213 -49.57 17.84 19.21
N ILE A 214 -49.59 18.93 18.43
CA ILE A 214 -50.68 19.91 18.40
C ILE A 214 -51.69 19.55 17.32
N THR A 215 -51.20 19.32 16.09
CA THR A 215 -52.06 19.13 14.91
C THR A 215 -52.23 17.66 14.54
N HIS A 216 -51.52 16.75 15.19
CA HIS A 216 -51.47 15.31 14.88
C HIS A 216 -51.07 14.96 13.44
N THR A 217 -50.51 15.91 12.70
CA THR A 217 -50.01 15.75 11.33
C THR A 217 -48.49 15.60 11.29
N LYS A 218 -47.95 14.91 10.28
CA LYS A 218 -46.50 14.64 10.14
C LYS A 218 -45.75 15.83 9.54
N THR A 219 -45.86 16.98 10.20
CA THR A 219 -45.33 18.28 9.75
C THR A 219 -44.11 18.75 10.53
N TRP A 220 -43.73 18.05 11.61
CA TRP A 220 -42.64 18.43 12.51
C TRP A 220 -41.37 17.61 12.23
N TRP A 221 -40.28 17.91 12.92
CA TRP A 221 -38.95 17.36 12.68
C TRP A 221 -38.34 16.74 13.94
N ARG A 222 -37.51 15.71 13.74
CA ARG A 222 -36.61 15.13 14.73
C ARG A 222 -35.25 14.92 14.10
N VAL A 223 -34.21 14.88 14.92
CA VAL A 223 -32.86 14.51 14.51
C VAL A 223 -32.42 13.26 15.26
N GLY A 224 -31.78 12.34 14.56
CA GLY A 224 -31.14 11.17 15.17
C GLY A 224 -29.92 10.69 14.40
N CYS A 225 -28.99 10.07 15.12
CA CYS A 225 -27.80 9.45 14.55
C CYS A 225 -28.13 8.03 14.06
N PRO A 226 -27.90 7.70 12.78
CA PRO A 226 -28.14 6.35 12.27
C PRO A 226 -27.17 5.31 12.87
N TYR A 227 -25.99 5.75 13.31
CA TYR A 227 -24.90 4.90 13.84
C TYR A 227 -25.13 4.52 15.31
N CYS A 228 -25.12 5.49 16.23
CA CYS A 228 -25.21 5.21 17.68
C CYS A 228 -26.65 5.33 18.25
N LYS A 229 -27.64 5.60 17.40
CA LYS A 229 -29.08 5.74 17.74
C LYS A 229 -29.44 6.88 18.70
N THR A 230 -28.46 7.70 19.11
CA THR A 230 -28.69 8.97 19.82
C THR A 230 -29.67 9.84 19.05
N ARG A 231 -30.72 10.35 19.69
CA ARG A 231 -31.78 11.11 19.02
C ARG A 231 -32.48 12.07 19.96
N THR A 232 -33.04 13.13 19.37
CA THR A 232 -33.98 14.04 20.06
C THR A 232 -35.22 13.28 20.52
N ARG A 233 -35.68 13.52 21.76
CA ARG A 233 -36.87 12.87 22.33
C ARG A 233 -38.16 13.49 21.82
N TYR A 234 -38.21 14.81 21.74
CA TYR A 234 -39.36 15.58 21.27
C TYR A 234 -39.27 15.88 19.77
N SER A 235 -40.43 16.11 19.13
CA SER A 235 -40.50 16.69 17.79
C SER A 235 -40.48 18.21 17.86
N PHE A 236 -39.99 18.87 16.81
CA PHE A 236 -39.85 20.32 16.72
C PHE A 236 -40.57 20.87 15.48
N PRO A 237 -41.10 22.09 15.53
CA PRO A 237 -41.77 22.72 14.39
C PRO A 237 -40.84 23.02 13.21
N SER A 238 -39.53 23.18 13.45
CA SER A 238 -38.54 23.46 12.39
C SER A 238 -37.30 22.55 12.48
N GLN A 239 -36.60 22.37 11.35
CA GLN A 239 -35.32 21.66 11.32
C GLN A 239 -34.25 22.37 12.17
N LYS A 240 -34.25 23.71 12.17
CA LYS A 240 -33.30 24.54 12.92
C LYS A 240 -33.40 24.30 14.44
N GLU A 241 -34.61 24.24 14.99
CA GLU A 241 -34.77 23.92 16.41
C GLU A 241 -34.37 22.49 16.73
N ALA A 242 -34.65 21.55 15.82
CA ALA A 242 -34.29 20.15 15.99
C ALA A 242 -32.77 19.93 15.94
N SER A 243 -32.05 20.64 15.05
CA SER A 243 -30.59 20.58 14.95
C SER A 243 -29.92 21.22 16.16
N GLU A 244 -30.39 22.39 16.59
CA GLU A 244 -29.86 23.06 17.78
C GLU A 244 -29.97 22.16 19.02
N ALA A 245 -31.12 21.52 19.23
CA ALA A 245 -31.31 20.60 20.35
C ALA A 245 -30.40 19.35 20.27
N PHE A 246 -30.11 18.90 19.05
CA PHE A 246 -29.27 17.72 18.81
C PHE A 246 -27.78 18.02 18.95
N GLU A 247 -27.29 19.08 18.29
CA GLU A 247 -25.89 19.49 18.30
C GLU A 247 -25.44 19.98 19.68
N THR A 248 -26.31 20.67 20.43
CA THR A 248 -26.01 21.11 21.81
C THR A 248 -26.12 19.98 22.85
N GLY A 249 -26.42 18.75 22.44
CA GLY A 249 -26.60 17.61 23.35
C GLY A 249 -27.85 17.70 24.24
N LYS A 250 -28.72 18.69 24.04
CA LYS A 250 -29.97 18.90 24.82
C LYS A 250 -31.12 18.05 24.27
N LEU A 251 -30.93 16.73 24.23
CA LEU A 251 -31.84 15.78 23.58
C LEU A 251 -33.26 15.73 24.18
N GLU A 252 -33.40 16.16 25.43
CA GLU A 252 -34.65 16.23 26.21
C GLU A 252 -35.37 17.60 26.11
N LYS A 253 -34.79 18.58 25.39
CA LYS A 253 -35.38 19.92 25.22
C LYS A 253 -36.74 19.81 24.54
N LYS A 254 -37.78 20.41 25.16
CA LYS A 254 -39.09 20.59 24.52
C LYS A 254 -39.04 21.76 23.54
N PRO A 255 -39.76 21.72 22.42
CA PRO A 255 -39.86 22.86 21.50
C PRO A 255 -40.52 24.06 22.21
N THR A 256 -40.10 25.26 21.85
CA THR A 256 -40.46 26.52 22.52
C THR A 256 -41.97 26.73 22.61
N ILE A 257 -42.69 26.41 21.52
CA ILE A 257 -44.17 26.49 21.46
C ILE A 257 -44.89 25.61 22.49
N LEU A 258 -44.25 24.54 22.97
CA LEU A 258 -44.81 23.67 24.03
C LEU A 258 -44.35 24.10 25.44
N GLN A 259 -43.44 25.06 25.55
CA GLN A 259 -43.02 25.67 26.82
C GLN A 259 -43.90 26.86 27.17
N GLU A 260 -44.38 27.61 26.17
CA GLU A 260 -45.24 28.79 26.36
C GLU A 260 -46.66 28.46 26.88
N GLY A 261 -47.13 27.22 26.72
CA GLY A 261 -48.41 26.75 27.27
C GLY A 261 -48.41 26.43 28.78
N LYS A 262 -47.39 26.86 29.54
CA LYS A 262 -47.25 26.67 30.99
C LYS A 262 -47.11 27.98 31.77
N ARG A 263 -47.85 29.02 31.37
CA ARG A 263 -48.15 30.15 32.27
C ARG A 263 -49.60 30.07 32.71
#